data_AF-A0A382V142-F1
#
_entry.id   AF-A0A382V142-F1
#
_cell.length_a   1.000
_cell.length_b   1.000
_cell.length_c   1.000
_cell.angle_alpha   90.00
_cell.angle_beta   90.00
_cell.angle_gamma   90.00
#
_symmetry.space_group_name_H-M   'P 1'
#
loop_
_entity.id
_entity.type
_entity.pdbx_description
1 polymer ?
#
loop_
_entity_poly.entity_id
_entity_poly.type
_entity_poly.pdbx_seq_one_letter_code
_entity_poly.pdbx_strand_id
1 'polypeptide(L)' 'VRQNILDVAKDRILVMDGAMGTMIQEQRLGDADFRGKRFADYPADLVGANDLLNLTQQALIKEIHVSYLES' A
#
# COMPACT_ATOMS: atom_id res chain seq x y z
N VAL A 1 -18.91 7.54 15.23
CA VAL A 1 -18.25 8.54 16.12
C VAL A 1 -16.75 8.33 15.98
N ARG A 2 -15.99 9.29 15.43
CA ARG A 2 -14.52 9.21 15.43
C ARG A 2 -14.04 9.75 16.77
N GLN A 3 -13.28 8.97 17.53
CA GLN A 3 -12.53 9.51 18.66
C GLN A 3 -11.42 10.44 18.14
N ASN A 4 -11.17 11.53 18.86
CA ASN A 4 -10.08 12.44 18.51
C ASN A 4 -8.74 11.75 18.79
N ILE A 5 -7.86 11.72 17.79
CA ILE A 5 -6.55 11.06 17.90
C ILE A 5 -5.71 11.62 19.06
N LEU A 6 -5.84 12.91 19.36
CA LEU A 6 -5.13 13.57 20.45
C LEU A 6 -5.64 13.14 21.83
N ASP A 7 -6.91 12.76 21.94
CA ASP A 7 -7.45 12.26 23.20
C ASP A 7 -7.00 10.82 23.43
N VAL A 8 -7.04 9.97 22.40
CA VAL A 8 -6.56 8.58 22.51
C VAL A 8 -5.05 8.51 22.79
N ALA A 9 -4.26 9.41 22.21
CA ALA A 9 -2.81 9.45 22.43
C ALA A 9 -2.40 9.85 23.86
N LYS A 10 -3.31 10.43 24.67
CA LYS A 10 -3.06 10.70 26.10
C LYS A 10 -3.14 9.43 26.94
N ASP A 11 -4.00 8.49 26.56
CA ASP A 11 -4.29 7.29 27.33
C ASP A 11 -3.39 6.11 26.96
N ARG A 12 -2.82 6.11 25.74
CA ARG A 12 -1.94 5.04 25.26
C ARG A 12 -1.02 5.49 24.14
N ILE A 13 0.09 4.78 23.99
CA ILE A 13 0.99 4.93 22.84
C ILE A 13 0.28 4.40 21.60
N LEU A 14 0.29 5.19 20.53
CA LEU A 14 -0.19 4.80 19.20
C LEU A 14 0.99 4.30 18.36
N VAL A 15 0.74 3.28 17.56
CA VAL A 15 1.72 2.68 16.64
C VAL A 15 1.25 2.91 15.21
N MET A 16 2.18 3.28 14.34
CA MET A 16 1.96 3.37 12.90
C MET A 16 2.40 2.08 12.20
N ASP A 17 1.84 1.83 11.03
CA ASP A 17 2.25 0.74 10.16
C ASP A 17 3.71 0.88 9.69
N GLY A 18 4.24 -0.22 9.16
CA GLY A 18 5.63 -0.30 8.72
C GLY A 18 5.86 0.21 7.30
N ALA A 19 7.02 -0.13 6.76
CA ALA A 19 7.46 0.32 5.44
C ALA A 19 6.71 -0.39 4.29
N MET A 20 5.72 0.31 3.71
CA MET A 20 4.95 -0.17 2.55
C MET A 20 5.82 -0.56 1.34
N GLY A 21 6.85 0.23 1.02
CA GLY A 21 7.71 -0.02 -0.12
C GLY A 21 8.47 -1.35 -0.03
N THR A 22 8.94 -1.72 1.16
CA THR A 22 9.63 -2.99 1.39
C THR A 22 8.68 -4.17 1.17
N MET A 23 7.47 -4.10 1.73
CA MET A 23 6.45 -5.15 1.54
C MET A 23 6.07 -5.32 0.06
N ILE A 24 6.00 -4.23 -0.70
CA ILE A 24 5.75 -4.28 -2.15
C ILE A 24 6.93 -4.92 -2.90
N GLN A 25 8.18 -4.57 -2.55
CA GLN A 25 9.37 -5.14 -3.18
C GLN A 25 9.47 -6.65 -2.98
N GLU A 26 9.04 -7.17 -1.81
CA GLU A 26 9.01 -8.61 -1.53
C GLU A 26 8.10 -9.40 -2.47
N GLN A 27 7.09 -8.77 -3.06
CA GLN A 27 6.18 -9.39 -4.02
C GLN A 27 6.80 -9.56 -5.41
N ARG A 28 7.97 -8.97 -5.67
CA ARG A 28 8.72 -9.08 -6.94
C ARG A 28 7.88 -8.76 -8.18
N LEU A 29 7.03 -7.74 -8.06
CA LEU A 29 6.15 -7.28 -9.14
C LEU A 29 6.95 -6.81 -10.37
N GLY A 30 6.44 -7.14 -11.55
CA GLY A 30 6.98 -6.67 -12.83
C GLY A 30 6.14 -5.55 -13.44
N ASP A 31 6.61 -4.98 -14.55
CA ASP A 31 5.96 -3.84 -15.24
C ASP A 31 4.49 -4.12 -15.59
N ALA A 32 4.15 -5.36 -15.97
CA ALA A 32 2.77 -5.75 -16.23
C ALA A 32 1.83 -5.58 -15.02
N ASP A 33 2.33 -5.78 -13.81
CA ASP A 33 1.56 -5.63 -12.58
C ASP A 33 1.29 -4.15 -12.26
N PHE A 34 2.27 -3.27 -12.50
CA PHE A 34 2.12 -1.83 -12.37
C PHE A 34 1.22 -1.23 -13.44
N ARG A 35 1.22 -1.79 -14.66
CA ARG A 35 0.33 -1.35 -15.75
C ARG A 35 -1.11 -1.75 -15.55
N GLY A 36 -1.33 -3.00 -15.13
CA GLY A 36 -2.63 -3.65 -15.19
C GLY A 36 -3.30 -3.46 -16.57
N LYS A 37 -4.64 -3.45 -16.59
CA LYS A 37 -5.40 -3.18 -17.83
C LYS A 37 -5.46 -1.70 -18.18
N ARG A 38 -5.36 -0.82 -17.18
CA ARG A 38 -5.62 0.63 -17.33
C ARG A 38 -4.48 1.36 -18.03
N PHE A 39 -3.24 0.89 -17.86
CA PHE A 39 -2.04 1.54 -18.40
C PHE A 39 -1.25 0.62 -19.34
N ALA A 40 -1.93 -0.36 -19.95
CA ALA A 40 -1.31 -1.33 -20.86
C ALA A 40 -0.55 -0.64 -22.01
N ASP A 41 -1.13 0.43 -22.58
CA ASP A 41 -0.57 1.15 -23.72
C ASP A 41 0.32 2.35 -23.33
N TYR A 42 0.64 2.52 -22.04
CA TYR A 42 1.48 3.64 -21.61
C TYR A 42 2.92 3.46 -22.12
N PRO A 43 3.56 4.47 -22.72
CA PRO A 43 4.79 4.24 -23.50
C PRO A 43 6.07 4.05 -22.67
N ALA A 44 6.05 4.30 -21.36
CA ALA A 44 7.22 4.19 -20.48
C ALA A 44 7.04 3.09 -19.42
N ASP A 45 8.15 2.60 -18.88
CA ASP A 45 8.18 1.64 -17.76
C ASP A 45 7.53 2.26 -16.51
N LEU A 46 6.70 1.49 -15.81
CA LEU A 46 5.96 1.90 -14.62
C LEU A 46 6.45 1.21 -13.34
N VAL A 47 7.45 0.34 -13.42
CA VAL A 47 8.01 -0.33 -12.24
C VAL A 47 8.51 0.70 -11.22
N GLY A 48 8.08 0.53 -9.97
CA GLY A 48 8.43 1.40 -8.85
C GLY A 48 7.45 2.56 -8.63
N ALA A 49 6.50 2.80 -9.55
CA ALA A 49 5.39 3.74 -9.33
C ALA A 49 4.32 3.10 -8.42
N ASN A 50 4.66 2.87 -7.15
CA ASN A 50 3.85 2.13 -6.18
C ASN A 50 2.42 2.68 -6.01
N ASP A 51 2.22 3.98 -6.20
CA ASP A 51 0.88 4.59 -6.14
C ASP A 51 -0.09 3.98 -7.15
N LEU A 52 0.40 3.51 -8.31
CA LEU A 52 -0.42 2.86 -9.33
C LEU A 52 -1.00 1.52 -8.88
N LEU A 53 -0.35 0.86 -7.92
CA LEU A 53 -0.82 -0.42 -7.38
C LEU A 53 -2.15 -0.26 -6.63
N ASN A 54 -2.50 0.95 -6.17
CA ASN A 54 -3.85 1.25 -5.68
C ASN A 54 -4.94 1.10 -6.76
N LEU A 55 -4.57 1.16 -8.04
CA LEU A 55 -5.48 1.03 -9.16
C LEU A 55 -5.35 -0.34 -9.84
N THR A 56 -4.14 -0.88 -9.93
CA THR A 56 -3.85 -2.11 -10.69
C THR A 56 -3.78 -3.37 -9.83
N GLN A 57 -3.45 -3.24 -8.54
CA GLN A 57 -3.24 -4.34 -7.59
C GLN A 57 -3.92 -4.07 -6.24
N GLN A 58 -5.20 -3.66 -6.26
CA GLN A 58 -5.98 -3.26 -5.08
C GLN A 58 -6.01 -4.32 -3.96
N ALA A 59 -6.13 -5.59 -4.35
CA ALA A 59 -6.18 -6.70 -3.41
C ALA A 59 -4.87 -6.83 -2.62
N LEU A 60 -3.74 -6.74 -3.31
CA LEU A 60 -2.42 -6.79 -2.71
C LEU A 60 -2.18 -5.63 -1.73
N ILE A 61 -2.50 -4.40 -2.13
CA ILE A 61 -2.33 -3.24 -1.24
C ILE A 61 -3.19 -3.37 0.01
N LYS A 62 -4.43 -3.88 -0.13
CA LYS A 62 -5.29 -4.18 1.01
C LYS A 62 -4.68 -5.24 1.92
N GLU A 63 -4.13 -6.30 1.35
CA GLU A 63 -3.48 -7.38 2.11
C GLU A 63 -2.30 -6.86 2.94
N ILE A 64 -1.46 -6.00 2.37
CA ILE A 64 -0.33 -5.39 3.10
C ILE A 64 -0.84 -4.56 4.30
N HIS A 65 -1.87 -3.73 4.10
CA HIS A 65 -2.45 -2.97 5.22
C HIS A 65 -3.05 -3.86 6.30
N VAL A 66 -3.73 -4.95 5.91
CA VAL A 66 -4.30 -5.92 6.86
C VAL A 66 -3.17 -6.62 7.63
N SER A 67 -2.07 -6.99 6.97
CA SER A 67 -0.92 -7.60 7.63
C SER A 67 -0.36 -6.72 8.74
N TYR A 68 -0.23 -5.41 8.52
CA TYR A 68 0.20 -4.49 9.57
C TYR A 68 -0.83 -4.29 10.67
N LEU A 69 -2.12 -4.33 10.34
CA LEU A 69 -3.19 -4.18 11.33
C LEU A 69 -3.32 -5.39 12.27
N GLU A 70 -3.03 -6.59 11.76
CA GLU A 70 -3.11 -7.84 12.50
C GLU A 70 -1.83 -8.21 13.27
N SER A 71 -0.75 -7.43 13.09
CA SER A 71 0.54 -7.61 13.77
C SER A 71 0.53 -7.04 15.19
#